data_AF-A0A849VB38-F1
#
_entry.id   AF-A0A849VB38-F1
#
_cell.length_a   1.000
_cell.length_b   1.000
_cell.length_c   1.000
_cell.angle_alpha   90.00
_cell.angle_beta   90.00
_cell.angle_gamma   90.00
#
_symmetry.space_group_name_H-M   'P 1'
#
loop_
_entity.id
_entity.type
_entity.pdbx_description
1 polymer ?
#
loop_
_entity_poly.entity_id
_entity_poly.type
_entity_poly.pdbx_seq_one_letter_code
_entity_poly.pdbx_strand_id
1 'polypeptide(L)'
;MNNKKITKVVLTEDAKVLTQRTDKTFAQVTGKTDWAKLAAMKDEDTDYSDIPELTEAFWKEAKASIPESKRPVFLRLDGDVLQWFRGQGKGYQTRINAILRAYMKTHEDKVNHTP
;
A
#
# COMPACT_ATOMS: atom_id res chain seq x y z
N MET A 1 19.11 7.24 -12.30
CA MET A 1 19.38 6.37 -11.13
C MET A 1 18.48 5.15 -11.21
N ASN A 2 19.08 3.96 -11.21
CA ASN A 2 18.49 2.72 -11.71
C ASN A 2 17.69 2.01 -10.60
N ASN A 3 16.37 2.21 -10.53
CA ASN A 3 15.48 1.51 -9.61
C ASN A 3 15.28 0.05 -10.08
N LYS A 4 16.30 -0.80 -9.90
CA LYS A 4 16.14 -2.26 -10.05
C LYS A 4 15.15 -2.72 -8.98
N LYS A 5 13.99 -3.23 -9.40
CA LYS A 5 12.95 -3.73 -8.51
C LYS A 5 13.51 -4.91 -7.67
N ILE A 6 13.27 -4.87 -6.37
CA ILE A 6 13.57 -5.96 -5.44
C ILE A 6 12.40 -6.93 -5.48
N THR A 7 12.67 -8.23 -5.63
CA THR A 7 11.63 -9.27 -5.77
C THR A 7 11.57 -10.17 -4.54
N LYS A 8 12.69 -10.37 -3.83
CA LYS A 8 12.76 -11.21 -2.64
C LYS A 8 13.84 -10.71 -1.69
N VAL A 9 13.60 -10.82 -0.37
CA VAL A 9 14.61 -10.59 0.68
C VAL A 9 14.85 -11.92 1.38
N VAL A 10 16.11 -12.26 1.62
CA VAL A 10 16.53 -13.52 2.25
C VAL A 10 17.56 -13.24 3.33
N LEU A 11 17.35 -13.81 4.51
CA LEU A 11 18.35 -13.90 5.59
C LEU A 11 19.10 -15.22 5.41
N THR A 12 20.43 -15.17 5.33
CA THR A 12 21.27 -16.37 5.28
C THR A 12 21.71 -16.78 6.69
N GLU A 13 22.14 -18.04 6.85
CA GLU A 13 22.65 -18.58 8.12
C GLU A 13 23.81 -17.75 8.69
N ASP A 14 24.64 -17.13 7.83
CA ASP A 14 25.70 -16.19 8.23
C ASP A 14 25.20 -14.79 8.67
N ALA A 15 23.92 -14.65 9.02
CA ALA A 15 23.28 -13.38 9.39
C ALA A 15 23.36 -12.26 8.34
N LYS A 16 23.55 -12.59 7.06
CA LYS A 16 23.59 -11.62 5.96
C LYS A 16 22.21 -11.50 5.31
N VAL A 17 21.76 -10.26 5.12
CA VAL A 17 20.54 -9.98 4.36
C VAL A 17 20.86 -9.73 2.91
N LEU A 18 20.29 -10.56 2.04
CA LEU A 18 20.42 -10.47 0.59
C LEU A 18 19.08 -10.08 -0.04
N THR A 19 19.13 -9.15 -0.99
CA THR A 19 18.01 -8.80 -1.85
C THR A 19 18.20 -9.43 -3.22
N GLN A 20 17.20 -10.17 -3.67
CA GLN A 20 17.13 -10.67 -5.03
C GLN A 20 16.58 -9.58 -5.94
N ARG A 21 17.38 -9.25 -6.94
CA ARG A 21 17.02 -8.33 -8.03
C ARG A 21 16.26 -9.09 -9.12
N THR A 22 15.60 -8.36 -10.02
CA THR A 22 14.87 -8.92 -11.16
C THR A 22 15.71 -9.77 -12.11
N ASP A 23 17.03 -9.60 -12.12
CA ASP A 23 18.00 -10.40 -12.88
C ASP A 23 18.42 -11.70 -12.14
N LYS A 24 17.71 -12.07 -11.07
CA LYS A 24 18.00 -13.23 -10.19
C LYS A 24 19.33 -13.14 -9.45
N THR A 25 20.05 -12.01 -9.54
CA THR A 25 21.27 -11.79 -8.75
C THR A 25 20.92 -11.34 -7.34
N PHE A 26 21.77 -11.72 -6.38
CA PHE A 26 21.65 -11.33 -4.98
C PHE A 26 22.61 -10.18 -4.68
N ALA A 27 22.15 -9.19 -3.91
CA ALA A 27 22.97 -8.10 -3.42
C ALA A 27 22.72 -7.88 -1.93
N GLN A 28 23.79 -7.61 -1.18
CA GLN A 28 23.70 -7.33 0.24
C GLN A 28 22.90 -6.05 0.51
N VAL A 29 21.98 -6.11 1.47
CA VAL A 29 21.22 -4.93 1.91
C VAL A 29 22.18 -3.98 2.62
N THR A 30 22.32 -2.79 2.07
CA THR A 30 23.05 -1.68 2.70
C THR A 30 22.02 -0.74 3.31
N GLY A 31 21.99 -0.70 4.64
CA GLY A 31 21.07 0.14 5.42
C GLY A 31 21.65 0.43 6.80
N LYS A 32 20.96 1.27 7.59
CA LYS A 32 21.37 1.60 8.97
C LYS A 32 21.03 0.50 9.99
N THR A 33 20.42 -0.59 9.52
CA THR A 33 19.99 -1.70 10.36
C THR A 33 21.14 -2.67 10.59
N ASP A 34 21.40 -2.98 11.86
CA ASP A 34 22.38 -3.98 12.26
C ASP A 34 21.75 -5.38 12.24
N TRP A 35 21.85 -6.03 11.08
CA TRP A 35 21.21 -7.33 10.84
C TRP A 35 21.87 -8.47 11.62
N ALA A 36 23.15 -8.36 11.94
CA ALA A 36 23.86 -9.36 12.75
C ALA A 36 23.32 -9.38 14.18
N LYS A 37 23.04 -8.19 14.74
CA LYS A 37 22.40 -8.07 16.06
C LYS A 37 20.98 -8.66 16.07
N LEU A 38 20.17 -8.38 15.05
CA LEU A 38 18.81 -8.92 14.94
C LEU A 38 18.78 -10.44 14.75
N ALA A 39 19.73 -11.01 14.00
CA ALA A 39 19.81 -12.46 13.78
C ALA A 39 20.27 -13.23 15.03
N ALA A 40 21.02 -12.58 15.93
CA ALA A 40 21.48 -13.17 17.19
C ALA A 40 20.51 -12.93 18.36
N MET A 41 19.52 -12.06 18.19
CA MET A 41 18.49 -11.79 19.21
C MET A 41 17.54 -12.99 19.29
N LYS A 42 17.23 -13.44 20.51
CA LYS A 42 16.24 -14.50 20.72
C LYS A 42 14.84 -13.90 20.63
N ASP A 43 13.90 -14.69 20.15
CA ASP A 43 12.49 -14.28 20.03
C ASP A 43 11.92 -13.86 21.40
N GLU A 44 12.39 -14.51 22.47
CA GLU A 44 12.05 -14.28 23.89
C GLU A 44 12.44 -12.88 24.41
N ASP A 45 13.41 -12.20 23.78
CA ASP A 45 13.85 -10.86 24.16
C ASP A 45 12.97 -9.76 23.52
N THR A 46 11.95 -10.14 22.73
CA THR A 46 11.02 -9.20 22.10
C THR A 46 9.99 -8.71 23.11
N ASP A 47 9.98 -7.42 23.40
CA ASP A 47 8.97 -6.79 24.25
C ASP A 47 7.67 -6.58 23.46
N TYR A 48 6.58 -7.20 23.92
CA TYR A 48 5.23 -7.08 23.37
C TYR A 48 4.29 -6.26 24.26
N SER A 49 4.81 -5.61 25.32
CA SER A 49 3.98 -4.91 26.31
C SER A 49 3.15 -3.76 25.73
N ASP A 50 3.53 -3.21 24.57
CA ASP A 50 2.88 -2.12 23.86
C ASP A 50 1.85 -2.58 22.81
N ILE A 51 1.82 -3.88 22.47
CA ILE A 51 0.96 -4.41 21.41
C ILE A 51 0.09 -5.53 21.99
N PRO A 52 -1.22 -5.30 22.18
CA PRO A 52 -2.11 -6.34 22.69
C PRO A 52 -2.20 -7.51 21.70
N GLU A 53 -2.30 -8.73 22.23
CA GLU A 53 -2.43 -9.94 21.42
C GLU A 53 -3.69 -9.88 20.54
N LEU A 54 -3.55 -10.19 19.24
CA LEU A 54 -4.67 -10.28 18.31
C LEU A 54 -5.45 -11.58 18.55
N THR A 55 -6.29 -11.57 19.58
CA THR A 55 -7.15 -12.72 19.95
C THR A 55 -8.31 -12.92 18.96
N GLU A 56 -8.96 -14.08 19.00
CA GLU A 56 -10.18 -14.35 18.20
C GLU A 56 -11.30 -13.32 18.48
N ALA A 57 -11.38 -12.78 19.70
CA ALA A 57 -12.33 -11.74 20.05
C ALA A 57 -12.08 -10.44 19.27
N PHE A 58 -10.82 -10.07 19.05
CA PHE A 58 -10.45 -8.93 18.20
C PHE A 58 -10.94 -9.13 16.76
N TRP A 59 -10.72 -10.32 16.19
CA TRP A 59 -11.17 -10.63 14.81
C TRP A 59 -12.68 -10.75 14.68
N LYS A 60 -13.41 -11.11 15.74
CA LYS A 60 -14.88 -11.15 15.75
C LYS A 60 -15.52 -9.77 15.61
N GLU A 61 -14.88 -8.73 16.15
CA GLU A 61 -15.39 -7.36 16.08
C GLU A 61 -14.72 -6.52 14.97
N ALA A 62 -13.62 -7.02 14.41
CA ALA A 62 -12.89 -6.35 13.35
C ALA A 62 -13.76 -6.19 12.09
N LYS A 63 -14.23 -4.97 11.84
CA LYS A 63 -14.83 -4.60 10.55
C LYS A 63 -13.72 -4.41 9.52
N ALA A 64 -13.50 -5.45 8.72
CA ALA A 64 -12.68 -5.34 7.53
C ALA A 64 -13.36 -4.37 6.54
N SER A 65 -12.83 -3.15 6.43
CA SER A 65 -13.17 -2.26 5.32
C SER A 65 -12.45 -2.77 4.09
N ILE A 66 -13.03 -3.77 3.42
CA ILE A 66 -12.53 -4.25 2.14
C ILE A 66 -12.90 -3.16 1.12
N PRO A 67 -11.93 -2.43 0.55
CA PRO A 67 -12.24 -1.44 -0.46
C PRO A 67 -12.80 -2.17 -1.68
N GLU A 68 -13.97 -1.73 -2.15
CA GLU A 68 -14.57 -2.30 -3.34
C GLU A 68 -13.61 -2.21 -4.53
N SER A 69 -13.44 -3.33 -5.23
CA SER A 69 -12.56 -3.44 -6.39
C SER A 69 -12.97 -2.43 -7.46
N LYS A 70 -12.12 -1.42 -7.70
CA LYS A 70 -12.36 -0.43 -8.75
C LYS A 70 -12.46 -1.13 -10.09
N ARG A 71 -13.54 -0.89 -10.83
CA ARG A 71 -13.70 -1.40 -12.20
C ARG A 71 -12.88 -0.53 -13.16
N PRO A 72 -12.04 -1.12 -14.03
CA PRO A 72 -11.36 -0.35 -15.07
C PRO A 72 -12.41 0.13 -16.09
N VAL A 73 -12.47 1.44 -16.31
CA VAL A 73 -13.36 2.06 -17.30
C VAL A 73 -12.55 2.94 -18.25
N PHE A 74 -12.92 2.91 -19.53
CA PHE A 74 -12.38 3.83 -20.53
C PHE A 74 -13.34 5.02 -20.67
N LEU A 75 -12.95 6.16 -20.10
CA LEU A 75 -13.68 7.43 -20.20
C LEU A 75 -12.88 8.41 -21.05
N ARG A 76 -13.55 9.11 -21.96
CA ARG A 76 -12.94 10.23 -22.70
C ARG A 76 -13.03 11.49 -21.85
N LEU A 77 -11.91 12.16 -21.66
CA LEU A 77 -11.80 13.45 -20.99
C LEU A 77 -11.17 14.44 -21.97
N ASP A 78 -11.56 15.70 -21.86
CA ASP A 78 -10.92 16.77 -22.64
C ASP A 78 -9.43 16.90 -22.28
N GLY A 79 -8.64 17.28 -23.28
CA GLY A 79 -7.18 17.26 -23.18
C GLY A 79 -6.62 18.25 -22.16
N ASP A 80 -7.25 19.42 -22.06
CA ASP A 80 -6.95 20.49 -21.10
C ASP A 80 -7.24 20.06 -19.65
N VAL A 81 -8.41 19.44 -19.41
CA VAL A 81 -8.79 18.89 -18.11
C VAL A 81 -7.79 17.82 -17.69
N LEU A 82 -7.44 16.90 -18.59
CA LEU A 82 -6.44 15.87 -18.32
C LEU A 82 -5.06 16.47 -18.01
N GLN A 83 -4.66 17.50 -18.74
CA GLN A 83 -3.38 18.18 -18.52
C GLN A 83 -3.33 18.88 -17.17
N TRP A 84 -4.41 19.55 -16.78
CA TRP A 84 -4.56 20.18 -15.46
C TRP A 84 -4.41 19.15 -14.33
N PHE A 85 -5.12 18.02 -14.43
CA PHE A 85 -5.04 16.95 -13.44
C PHE A 85 -3.66 16.30 -13.37
N ARG A 86 -2.99 16.12 -14.51
CA ARG A 86 -1.61 15.61 -14.56
C ARG A 86 -0.61 16.60 -13.94
N GLY A 87 -0.84 17.90 -14.10
CA GLY A 87 -0.03 18.97 -13.49
C GLY A 87 -0.02 18.92 -11.96
N GLN A 88 -1.05 18.32 -11.34
CA GLN A 88 -1.13 18.15 -9.89
C GLN A 88 -0.32 16.97 -9.33
N GLY A 89 0.41 16.25 -10.19
CA GLY A 89 1.33 15.18 -9.83
C GLY A 89 0.72 13.78 -9.82
N LYS A 90 1.40 12.86 -9.13
CA LYS A 90 1.02 11.44 -9.11
C LYS A 90 -0.38 11.25 -8.50
N GLY A 91 -1.14 10.29 -9.03
CA GLY A 91 -2.46 9.95 -8.51
C GLY A 91 -3.63 10.78 -9.08
N TYR A 92 -3.43 11.45 -10.22
CA TYR A 92 -4.47 12.23 -10.89
C TYR A 92 -5.76 11.44 -11.15
N GLN A 93 -5.66 10.14 -11.51
CA GLN A 93 -6.82 9.25 -11.68
C GLN A 93 -7.62 9.07 -10.38
N THR A 94 -6.94 8.97 -9.23
CA THR A 94 -7.60 8.86 -7.93
C THR A 94 -8.37 10.13 -7.60
N ARG A 95 -7.83 11.31 -7.95
CA ARG A 95 -8.51 12.60 -7.76
C ARG A 95 -9.75 12.74 -8.63
N ILE A 96 -9.65 12.37 -9.91
CA ILE A 96 -10.80 12.33 -10.82
C ILE A 96 -11.91 11.48 -10.20
N ASN A 97 -11.59 10.27 -9.75
CA ASN A 97 -12.57 9.39 -9.13
C ASN A 97 -13.17 9.96 -7.83
N ALA A 98 -12.37 10.65 -7.00
CA ALA A 98 -12.86 11.29 -5.78
C ALA A 98 -13.87 12.41 -6.07
N ILE A 99 -13.59 13.23 -7.10
CA ILE A 99 -14.48 14.31 -7.54
C ILE A 99 -15.79 13.73 -8.08
N LEU A 100 -15.72 12.72 -8.95
CA LEU A 100 -16.91 12.05 -9.48
C LEU A 100 -17.77 11.46 -8.35
N ARG A 101 -17.15 10.87 -7.33
CA ARG A 101 -17.86 10.32 -6.15
C ARG A 101 -18.50 11.42 -5.30
N ALA A 102 -17.82 12.56 -5.12
CA ALA A 102 -18.38 13.70 -4.40
C ALA A 102 -19.61 14.25 -5.13
N TYR A 103 -19.50 14.43 -6.46
CA TYR A 103 -20.60 14.85 -7.31
C TYR A 103 -21.79 13.88 -7.23
N MET A 104 -21.54 12.57 -7.37
CA MET A 104 -22.56 11.52 -7.23
C MET A 104 -23.33 11.66 -5.92
N LYS A 105 -22.63 11.73 -4.78
CA LYS A 105 -23.26 11.88 -3.45
C LYS A 105 -24.17 13.12 -3.36
N THR A 106 -23.69 14.26 -3.87
CA THR A 106 -24.49 15.50 -3.83
C THR A 106 -25.73 15.46 -4.72
N HIS A 107 -25.78 14.56 -5.71
CA HIS A 107 -26.88 14.43 -6.65
C HIS A 107 -27.81 13.23 -6.34
N GLU A 108 -27.35 12.21 -5.62
CA GLU A 108 -28.18 11.09 -5.15
C GLU A 108 -29.25 11.53 -4.14
N ASP A 109 -28.95 12.54 -3.31
CA ASP A 109 -29.93 13.11 -2.36
C ASP A 109 -31.16 13.74 -3.06
N LYS A 110 -31.07 14.06 -4.36
CA LYS A 110 -32.18 14.67 -5.13
C LYS A 110 -33.01 13.66 -5.92
N VAL A 111 -32.53 12.44 -6.14
CA VAL A 111 -33.23 11.45 -6.98
C VAL A 111 -34.17 10.55 -6.16
N ASN A 112 -33.92 10.40 -4.85
CA ASN A 112 -34.72 9.55 -3.96
C ASN A 112 -35.92 10.25 -3.29
N HIS A 113 -36.26 11.48 -3.69
CA HIS A 113 -37.44 12.20 -3.19
C HIS A 113 -38.31 12.67 -4.37
N THR A 114 -39.10 11.76 -4.92
CA THR A 114 -40.33 12.11 -5.64
C THR A 114 -41.49 11.35 -4.98
N PRO A 115 -42.54 12.04 -4.48
CA PRO A 115 -43.69 11.42 -3.84
C PRO A 115 -44.57 10.63 -4.82
#